data_AF-A0A8S9UX14-F1
#
_entry.id   AF-A0A8S9UX14-F1
#
_cell.length_a   1.000
_cell.length_b   1.000
_cell.length_c   1.000
_cell.angle_alpha   90.00
_cell.angle_beta   90.00
_cell.angle_gamma   90.00
#
_symmetry.space_group_name_H-M   'P 1'
#
loop_
_entity.id
_entity.type
_entity.pdbx_description
1 polymer ?
#
loop_
_entity_poly.entity_id
_entity_poly.type
_entity_poly.pdbx_seq_one_letter_code
_entity_poly.pdbx_strand_id
1 'polypeptide(L)'
;MENWSFVSKFHPDIDVQLISLENKGGLVIGKTFGRLTITENTLHHAFPHLINDNESEERAGLARRLLGKQLVMRGAVHFEWDSENGRIVRVHHNADLMQGCS
;
A
#
# COMPACT_ATOMS: atom_id res chain seq x y z
N MET A 1 -4.30 9.98 5.66
CA MET A 1 -4.91 8.78 5.08
C MET A 1 -4.43 8.76 3.64
N GLU A 2 -3.42 7.95 3.31
CA GLU A 2 -3.16 7.61 1.90
C GLU A 2 -4.50 7.23 1.28
N ASN A 3 -4.75 7.69 0.05
CA ASN A 3 -6.09 7.74 -0.50
C ASN A 3 -6.60 6.30 -0.72
N TRP A 4 -7.22 5.68 0.28
CA TRP A 4 -7.78 4.33 0.19
C TRP A 4 -8.81 4.24 -0.93
N SER A 5 -9.44 5.37 -1.31
CA SER A 5 -10.29 5.44 -2.49
C SER A 5 -9.53 5.24 -3.80
N PHE A 6 -8.26 5.64 -3.88
CA PHE A 6 -7.39 5.34 -5.02
C PHE A 6 -7.00 3.86 -5.01
N VAL A 7 -6.59 3.35 -3.85
CA VAL A 7 -6.17 1.94 -3.72
C VAL A 7 -7.32 1.01 -4.10
N SER A 8 -8.51 1.19 -3.54
CA SER A 8 -9.67 0.35 -3.82
C SER A 8 -10.22 0.48 -5.24
N LYS A 9 -10.12 1.67 -5.86
CA LYS A 9 -10.56 1.88 -7.24
C LYS A 9 -9.61 1.26 -8.26
N PHE A 10 -8.30 1.36 -8.02
CA PHE A 10 -7.32 1.01 -9.04
C PHE A 10 -6.68 -0.38 -8.84
N HIS A 11 -6.90 -1.01 -7.68
CA HIS A 11 -6.36 -2.33 -7.32
C HIS A 11 -7.49 -3.22 -6.79
N PRO A 12 -8.39 -3.71 -7.67
CA PRO A 12 -9.53 -4.52 -7.25
C PRO A 12 -9.12 -5.87 -6.67
N ASP A 13 -7.90 -6.35 -6.97
CA ASP A 13 -7.32 -7.59 -6.46
C ASP A 13 -6.47 -7.37 -5.20
N ILE A 14 -6.46 -6.16 -4.63
CA ILE A 14 -5.68 -5.90 -3.42
C ILE A 14 -6.21 -6.74 -2.25
N ASP A 15 -5.32 -7.51 -1.65
CA ASP A 15 -5.56 -8.27 -0.43
C ASP A 15 -4.73 -7.65 0.69
N VAL A 16 -5.38 -7.14 1.73
CA VAL A 16 -4.73 -6.57 2.91
C VAL A 16 -5.18 -7.33 4.15
N GLN A 17 -4.24 -8.01 4.78
CA GLN A 17 -4.48 -8.85 5.95
C GLN A 17 -3.87 -8.22 7.20
N LEU A 18 -4.60 -8.28 8.32
CA LEU A 18 -4.07 -7.93 9.64
C LEU A 18 -3.26 -9.13 10.17
N ILE A 19 -1.97 -8.93 10.39
CA ILE A 19 -1.04 -9.96 10.87
C ILE A 19 -0.99 -10.00 12.39
N SER A 20 -0.98 -8.83 13.03
CA SER A 20 -0.95 -8.73 14.48
C SER A 20 -1.58 -7.43 14.96
N LEU A 21 -2.12 -7.46 16.17
CA LEU A 21 -2.65 -6.28 16.86
C LEU A 21 -2.01 -6.22 18.25
N GLU A 22 -1.23 -5.16 18.51
CA GLU A 22 -0.58 -4.93 19.80
C GLU A 22 -1.22 -3.72 20.48
N ASN A 23 -1.60 -3.83 21.74
CA ASN A 23 -2.10 -2.70 22.54
C ASN A 23 -1.10 -2.37 23.65
N LYS A 24 -0.62 -1.13 23.67
CA LYS A 24 0.25 -0.59 24.72
C LYS A 24 -0.30 0.73 25.22
N GLY A 25 -1.11 0.68 26.27
CA GLY A 25 -1.45 1.84 27.11
C GLY A 25 -1.94 3.07 26.35
N GLY A 26 -2.86 2.90 25.39
CA GLY A 26 -3.42 3.99 24.59
C GLY A 26 -2.93 4.06 23.14
N LEU A 27 -1.93 3.25 22.78
CA LEU A 27 -1.50 3.05 21.40
C LEU A 27 -1.82 1.62 20.95
N VAL A 28 -2.63 1.49 19.90
CA VAL A 28 -2.89 0.20 19.24
C VAL A 28 -2.15 0.17 17.91
N ILE A 29 -1.30 -0.84 17.72
CA ILE A 29 -0.50 -1.02 16.50
C ILE A 29 -0.97 -2.28 15.78
N GLY A 30 -1.55 -2.11 14.61
CA GLY A 30 -1.90 -3.20 13.70
C GLY A 30 -0.84 -3.38 12.64
N LYS A 31 -0.14 -4.52 12.60
CA LYS A 31 0.76 -4.86 11.48
C LYS A 31 -0.05 -5.49 10.36
N THR A 32 0.13 -5.02 9.14
CA THR A 32 -0.58 -5.50 7.96
C THR A 32 0.37 -6.12 6.95
N PHE A 33 -0.17 -7.05 6.16
CA PHE A 33 0.49 -7.61 5.00
C PHE A 33 -0.44 -7.42 3.82
N GLY A 34 0.05 -6.75 2.79
CA GLY A 34 -0.68 -6.48 1.57
C GLY A 34 -0.08 -7.19 0.38
N ARG A 35 -0.94 -7.53 -0.57
CA ARG A 35 -0.56 -8.10 -1.86
C ARG A 35 -1.45 -7.49 -2.94
N LEU A 36 -0.84 -7.08 -4.04
CA LEU A 36 -1.56 -6.62 -5.24
C LEU A 36 -0.81 -7.05 -6.49
N THR A 37 -1.52 -7.19 -7.60
CA THR A 37 -0.91 -7.40 -8.91
C THR A 37 -0.73 -6.05 -9.60
N ILE A 38 0.45 -5.83 -10.19
CA ILE A 38 0.69 -4.65 -11.02
C ILE A 38 -0.06 -4.86 -12.33
N THR A 39 -1.17 -4.14 -12.49
CA THR A 39 -1.97 -4.13 -13.72
C THR A 39 -1.60 -2.94 -14.60
N GLU A 40 -2.12 -2.88 -15.83
CA GLU A 40 -2.01 -1.67 -16.67
C GLU A 40 -2.53 -0.43 -15.94
N ASN A 41 -3.65 -0.60 -15.24
CA ASN A 41 -4.27 0.44 -14.43
C ASN A 41 -3.35 0.91 -13.28
N THR A 42 -2.64 -0.01 -12.63
CA THR A 42 -1.60 0.32 -11.64
C THR A 42 -0.45 1.10 -12.29
N LEU A 43 0.04 0.67 -13.45
CA LEU A 43 1.11 1.39 -14.15
C LEU A 43 0.66 2.81 -14.51
N HIS A 44 -0.55 3.00 -15.04
CA HIS A 44 -1.05 4.31 -15.44
C HIS A 44 -1.18 5.28 -14.27
N HIS A 45 -1.63 4.80 -13.11
CA HIS A 45 -1.97 5.67 -12.00
C HIS A 45 -0.86 5.78 -10.94
N ALA A 46 -0.14 4.70 -10.66
CA ALA A 46 0.93 4.67 -9.66
C ALA A 46 2.32 4.92 -10.27
N PHE A 47 2.53 4.54 -11.53
CA PHE A 47 3.81 4.70 -12.23
C PHE A 47 3.66 5.42 -13.59
N PRO A 48 2.96 6.57 -13.67
CA PRO A 48 2.69 7.23 -14.95
C PRO A 48 3.97 7.58 -15.72
N HIS A 49 5.09 7.77 -15.02
CA HIS A 49 6.40 8.04 -15.60
C HIS A 49 6.98 6.86 -16.42
N LEU A 50 6.44 5.64 -16.26
CA LEU A 50 6.83 4.46 -17.03
C LEU A 50 6.06 4.32 -18.35
N ILE A 51 4.95 5.06 -18.55
CA ILE A 51 4.07 4.93 -19.73
C ILE A 51 3.89 6.25 -20.51
N ASN A 52 4.59 7.33 -20.14
CA ASN A 52 4.44 8.61 -20.82
C ASN A 52 5.30 8.70 -22.08
N ASP A 53 4.73 9.32 -23.13
CA ASP A 53 5.16 9.42 -24.55
C ASP A 53 6.63 9.74 -24.87
N ASN A 54 7.45 10.16 -23.89
CA ASN A 54 8.91 10.23 -24.03
C ASN A 54 9.57 8.91 -23.58
N GLU A 55 8.96 7.78 -23.91
CA GLU A 55 9.40 6.45 -23.51
C GLU A 55 10.80 6.17 -24.08
N SER A 56 11.82 6.17 -23.22
CA SER A 56 13.03 5.41 -23.56
C SER A 56 12.64 3.93 -23.63
N GLU A 57 13.24 3.17 -24.55
CA GLU A 57 13.02 1.71 -24.63
C GLU A 57 13.23 1.02 -23.27
N GLU A 58 14.09 1.57 -22.43
CA GLU A 58 14.32 1.13 -21.06
C GLU A 58 13.07 1.24 -20.18
N ARG A 59 12.35 2.36 -20.21
CA ARG A 59 11.13 2.58 -19.40
C ARG A 59 9.98 1.70 -19.86
N ALA A 60 9.76 1.59 -21.16
CA ALA A 60 8.78 0.66 -21.74
C ALA A 60 9.13 -0.80 -21.39
N GLY A 61 10.43 -1.15 -21.44
CA GLY A 61 10.94 -2.43 -21.00
C GLY A 61 10.66 -2.72 -19.53
N LEU A 62 10.83 -1.73 -18.65
CA LEU A 62 10.51 -1.83 -17.23
C LEU A 62 9.00 -1.98 -16.98
N ALA A 63 8.16 -1.17 -17.63
CA ALA A 63 6.70 -1.28 -17.54
C ALA A 63 6.23 -2.69 -17.90
N ARG A 64 6.73 -3.24 -19.01
CA ARG A 64 6.41 -4.61 -19.46
C ARG A 64 6.89 -5.68 -18.48
N ARG A 65 8.04 -5.48 -17.83
CA ARG A 65 8.58 -6.42 -16.82
C ARG A 65 7.80 -6.40 -15.52
N LEU A 66 7.23 -5.24 -15.16
CA LEU A 66 6.42 -5.05 -13.96
C LEU A 66 4.99 -5.55 -14.14
N LEU A 67 4.44 -5.45 -15.35
CA LEU A 67 3.08 -5.90 -15.64
C LEU A 67 2.87 -7.38 -15.25
N GLY A 68 1.81 -7.64 -14.49
CA GLY A 68 1.46 -8.97 -13.98
C GLY A 68 2.31 -9.45 -12.79
N LYS A 69 3.29 -8.66 -12.32
CA LYS A 69 4.05 -9.00 -11.11
C LYS A 69 3.23 -8.71 -9.86
N GLN A 70 3.43 -9.52 -8.83
CA GLN A 70 2.89 -9.24 -7.50
C GLN A 70 3.80 -8.29 -6.75
N LEU A 71 3.21 -7.23 -6.22
CA LEU A 71 3.79 -6.38 -5.21
C LEU A 71 3.35 -6.90 -3.84
N VAL A 72 4.33 -7.04 -2.95
CA VAL A 72 4.12 -7.43 -1.56
C VAL A 72 4.48 -6.23 -0.69
N MET A 73 3.62 -5.90 0.26
CA MET A 73 3.78 -4.73 1.11
C MET A 73 3.59 -5.09 2.58
N ARG A 74 4.48 -4.58 3.43
CA ARG A 74 4.34 -4.70 4.89
C ARG A 74 3.94 -3.34 5.43
N GLY A 75 2.84 -3.30 6.16
CA GLY A 75 2.30 -2.07 6.71
C GLY A 75 2.15 -2.10 8.22
N ALA A 76 1.94 -0.91 8.76
CA ALA A 76 1.55 -0.70 10.14
C ALA A 76 0.48 0.40 10.19
N VAL A 77 -0.59 0.14 10.93
CA VAL A 77 -1.62 1.10 11.29
C VAL A 77 -1.47 1.41 12.77
N HIS A 78 -1.25 2.67 13.10
CA HIS A 78 -1.23 3.17 14.47
C HIS A 78 -2.57 3.83 14.77
N PHE A 79 -3.26 3.33 15.79
CA PHE A 79 -4.45 3.96 16.35
C PHE A 79 -4.09 4.58 17.69
N GLU A 80 -4.22 5.89 17.78
CA GLU A 80 -4.10 6.60 19.06
C GLU A 80 -5.47 6.67 19.71
N TRP A 81 -5.50 6.27 20.97
CA TRP A 81 -6.70 6.14 21.77
C TRP A 81 -6.72 7.21 22.84
N ASP A 82 -7.84 7.93 22.94
CA ASP A 82 -8.14 8.74 24.10
C ASP A 82 -8.69 7.83 25.20
N SER A 83 -7.90 7.66 26.26
CA SER A 83 -8.25 6.83 27.40
C SER A 83 -9.37 7.42 28.26
N GLU A 84 -9.63 8.73 28.19
CA GLU A 84 -10.69 9.38 28.98
C GLU A 84 -12.07 9.16 28.34
N ASN A 85 -12.17 9.30 27.01
CA ASN A 85 -13.44 9.17 26.30
C ASN A 85 -13.64 7.81 25.62
N GLY A 86 -12.62 6.95 25.60
CA GLY A 86 -12.68 5.62 25.02
C GLY A 86 -12.80 5.64 23.48
N ARG A 87 -12.17 6.61 22.80
CA ARG A 87 -12.33 6.83 21.35
C ARG A 87 -10.98 6.91 20.63
N ILE A 88 -10.97 6.55 19.36
CA ILE A 88 -9.82 6.77 18.47
C ILE A 88 -9.74 8.26 18.14
N VAL A 89 -8.61 8.88 18.44
CA VAL A 89 -8.34 10.29 18.10
C VAL A 89 -7.47 10.45 16.86
N ARG A 90 -6.66 9.43 16.53
CA ARG A 90 -5.80 9.45 15.34
C ARG A 90 -5.62 8.07 14.74
N VAL A 91 -5.58 8.01 13.42
CA VAL A 91 -5.20 6.82 12.65
C VAL A 91 -4.06 7.20 11.71
N HIS A 92 -2.92 6.54 11.87
CA HIS A 92 -1.76 6.71 11.00
C HIS A 92 -1.42 5.39 10.31
N HIS A 93 -1.52 5.36 8.99
CA HIS A 93 -1.09 4.22 8.17
C HIS A 93 0.31 4.48 7.62
N ASN A 94 1.15 3.45 7.62
CA ASN A 94 2.41 3.44 6.90
C ASN A 94 2.52 2.10 6.19
N ALA A 95 2.85 2.10 4.90
CA ALA A 95 3.11 0.89 4.13
C ALA A 95 4.45 0.99 3.42
N ASP A 96 5.30 -0.01 3.64
CA ASP A 96 6.55 -0.17 2.91
C ASP A 96 6.29 -0.99 1.64
N LEU A 97 6.32 -0.31 0.50
CA LEU A 97 6.21 -0.90 -0.85
C LEU A 97 7.58 -1.30 -1.43
N MET A 98 8.69 -0.98 -0.74
CA MET A 98 10.07 -1.13 -1.23
C MET A 98 10.79 -2.35 -0.65
N GLN A 99 10.27 -2.97 0.41
CA GLN A 99 10.73 -4.28 0.87
C GLN A 99 10.21 -5.40 -0.04
N GLY A 100 10.82 -5.50 -1.24
CA GLY A 100 10.70 -6.69 -2.09
C GLY A 100 11.28 -7.92 -1.36
N CYS A 101 10.66 -9.09 -1.58
CA CYS A 101 11.16 -10.37 -1.07
C CYS A 101 12.64 -10.57 -1.40
N SER A 102 13.47 -10.70 -0.37
CA SER A 102 14.78 -11.37 -0.44
C SER A 102 14.63 -12.88 -0.35
#